data_AF-A0A8H3FZ01-F1
#
_entry.id   AF-A0A8H3FZ01-F1
#
_cell.length_a   1.000
_cell.length_b   1.000
_cell.length_c   1.000
_cell.angle_alpha   90.00
_cell.angle_beta   90.00
_cell.angle_gamma   90.00
#
_symmetry.space_group_name_H-M   'P 1'
#
loop_
_entity.id
_entity.type
_entity.pdbx_description
1 polymer ?
#
loop_
_entity_poly.entity_id
_entity_poly.type
_entity_poly.pdbx_seq_one_letter_code
_entity_poly.pdbx_strand_id
1 'polypeptide(L)'
;MSETQAGFDASAKALDTLTNTAENHPDAQITNLHHPANHESSHSWLGKILPASTRDNLETRFHMGNYVIDRQTGEKSFEAMSIYVRLGMHMLYYGSEQEKALHWQKTLELLKNQSEKMGREYDTPESRAHIEPFIKSFDLQDSLVEMVQPDPTKYATFNDFFAREIKESARPIAEPEDEFMTSSPADCRLTAYPTIDLATEYWIKGRGFTLSRLLADPALADLFDGGSIVIARLAPQDYHRWHAPVSGTVESVKDIAGAYYTVNPQAINEPGTLDVFCENKRSVMLLKRSCTGSPVAIIAVGAMLVGTIKYNEGVEVGTNVRRGQCLGAFYYGGSTVIVLYPKGEVVLDEDLVRHSTNDKCETLMRVGWSTGTTP
;
A
#
# COMPACT_ATOMS: atom_id res chain seq x y z
N MET A 1 -14.63 -23.90 -28.89
CA MET A 1 -14.10 -22.83 -28.03
C MET A 1 -14.93 -21.59 -28.29
N SER A 2 -15.41 -20.89 -27.27
CA SER A 2 -16.15 -19.63 -27.45
C SER A 2 -15.18 -18.50 -27.81
N GLU A 3 -15.68 -17.46 -28.49
CA GLU A 3 -14.90 -16.26 -28.81
C GLU A 3 -14.34 -15.60 -27.54
N THR A 4 -15.08 -15.68 -26.43
CA THR A 4 -14.66 -15.26 -25.08
C THR A 4 -13.37 -15.94 -24.61
N GLN A 5 -13.19 -17.23 -24.94
CA GLN A 5 -12.01 -17.99 -24.53
C GLN A 5 -10.79 -17.66 -25.41
N ALA A 6 -11.00 -17.37 -26.71
CA ALA A 6 -9.94 -16.87 -27.57
C ALA A 6 -9.48 -15.46 -27.15
N GLY A 7 -10.39 -14.61 -26.70
CA GLY A 7 -10.07 -13.31 -26.09
C GLY A 7 -9.29 -13.45 -24.78
N PHE A 8 -9.66 -14.40 -23.91
CA PHE A 8 -8.92 -14.70 -22.68
C PHE A 8 -7.49 -15.18 -22.96
N ASP A 9 -7.32 -16.16 -23.86
CA ASP A 9 -6.00 -16.67 -24.23
C ASP A 9 -5.14 -15.57 -24.88
N ALA A 10 -5.74 -14.63 -25.61
CA ALA A 10 -5.05 -13.45 -26.15
C ALA A 10 -4.63 -12.45 -25.05
N SER A 11 -5.49 -12.13 -24.07
CA SER A 11 -5.17 -11.20 -22.98
C SER A 11 -4.17 -11.78 -21.98
N ALA A 12 -4.30 -13.06 -21.62
CA ALA A 12 -3.32 -13.75 -20.77
C ALA A 12 -1.96 -13.83 -21.47
N LYS A 13 -1.94 -14.20 -22.76
CA LYS A 13 -0.72 -14.18 -23.57
C LYS A 13 -0.17 -12.77 -23.78
N ALA A 14 -1.01 -11.73 -23.85
CA ALA A 14 -0.56 -10.35 -23.92
C ALA A 14 0.06 -9.89 -22.60
N LEU A 15 -0.49 -10.28 -21.44
CA LEU A 15 0.09 -10.01 -20.14
C LEU A 15 1.41 -10.76 -19.93
N ASP A 16 1.46 -12.06 -20.26
CA ASP A 16 2.71 -12.83 -20.29
C ASP A 16 3.71 -12.21 -21.26
N THR A 17 3.28 -11.80 -22.46
CA THR A 17 4.19 -11.16 -23.43
C THR A 17 4.66 -9.81 -22.94
N LEU A 18 3.82 -8.99 -22.32
CA LEU A 18 4.22 -7.70 -21.74
C LEU A 18 5.19 -7.88 -20.57
N THR A 19 4.95 -8.86 -19.71
CA THR A 19 5.81 -9.15 -18.55
C THR A 19 7.15 -9.73 -19.01
N ASN A 20 7.13 -10.80 -19.82
CA ASN A 20 8.35 -11.38 -20.40
C ASN A 20 9.09 -10.40 -21.33
N THR A 21 8.40 -9.51 -22.07
CA THR A 21 9.07 -8.49 -22.90
C THR A 21 9.64 -7.38 -22.01
N ALA A 22 8.98 -6.97 -20.93
CA ALA A 22 9.55 -6.05 -19.95
C ALA A 22 10.76 -6.65 -19.21
N GLU A 23 10.81 -7.97 -19.03
CA GLU A 23 11.97 -8.69 -18.50
C GLU A 23 13.11 -8.88 -19.53
N ASN A 24 12.79 -9.03 -20.82
CA ASN A 24 13.75 -9.43 -21.87
C ASN A 24 14.02 -8.36 -22.95
N HIS A 25 13.52 -7.13 -22.83
CA HIS A 25 13.81 -6.06 -23.79
C HIS A 25 15.30 -5.65 -23.67
N PRO A 26 16.03 -5.41 -24.77
CA PRO A 26 17.45 -5.02 -24.70
C PRO A 26 17.68 -3.67 -23.99
N ASP A 27 16.70 -2.76 -24.02
CA ASP A 27 16.68 -1.54 -23.20
C ASP A 27 15.97 -1.72 -21.84
N ALA A 28 15.42 -2.90 -21.53
CA ALA A 28 15.04 -3.27 -20.17
C ALA A 28 16.27 -3.80 -19.40
N GLN A 29 17.38 -3.08 -19.52
CA GLN A 29 18.32 -3.03 -18.42
C GLN A 29 17.54 -2.58 -17.17
N ILE A 30 17.97 -3.12 -16.02
CA ILE A 30 17.23 -3.20 -14.75
C ILE A 30 16.73 -1.83 -14.23
N THR A 31 17.21 -0.72 -14.80
CA THR A 31 16.73 0.65 -14.58
C THR A 31 15.25 0.87 -14.91
N ASN A 32 14.71 0.32 -16.00
CA ASN A 32 13.43 0.79 -16.55
C ASN A 32 12.16 0.22 -15.92
N LEU A 33 12.25 -0.80 -15.06
CA LEU A 33 11.07 -1.44 -14.46
C LEU A 33 10.37 -0.57 -13.41
N HIS A 34 11.14 0.30 -12.74
CA HIS A 34 10.70 1.06 -11.57
C HIS A 34 10.69 2.58 -11.78
N HIS A 35 11.32 3.11 -12.82
CA HIS A 35 11.36 4.57 -13.05
C HIS A 35 9.96 5.20 -13.17
N PRO A 36 9.68 6.31 -12.46
CA PRO A 36 8.46 7.09 -12.62
C PRO A 36 8.44 7.80 -13.98
N ALA A 37 7.24 8.07 -14.51
CA ALA A 37 7.06 8.49 -15.91
C ALA A 37 7.54 9.93 -16.23
N ASN A 38 8.13 10.63 -15.27
CA ASN A 38 8.74 11.96 -15.36
C ASN A 38 10.29 11.91 -15.49
N HIS A 39 10.93 10.75 -15.36
CA HIS A 39 12.38 10.61 -15.51
C HIS A 39 12.81 10.69 -16.99
N GLU A 40 13.85 11.48 -17.32
CA GLU A 40 14.20 11.85 -18.71
C GLU A 40 14.48 10.64 -19.62
N SER A 41 15.09 9.59 -19.09
CA SER A 41 15.44 8.38 -19.85
C SER A 41 14.24 7.50 -20.22
N SER A 42 13.13 7.56 -19.46
CA SER A 42 12.07 6.56 -19.52
C SER A 42 11.22 6.63 -20.80
N HIS A 43 11.26 7.76 -21.53
CA HIS A 43 10.28 8.07 -22.58
C HIS A 43 10.83 8.80 -23.82
N SER A 44 12.11 8.61 -24.15
CA SER A 44 12.78 9.32 -25.27
C SER A 44 12.11 9.17 -26.65
N TRP A 45 11.26 8.14 -26.85
CA TRP A 45 10.45 7.95 -28.06
C TRP A 45 9.04 8.55 -27.93
N LEU A 46 8.42 8.49 -26.75
CA LEU A 46 7.08 9.03 -26.47
C LEU A 46 7.07 10.56 -26.51
N GLY A 47 8.13 11.21 -26.00
CA GLY A 47 8.32 12.66 -26.09
C GLY A 47 8.47 13.18 -27.53
N LYS A 48 8.68 12.31 -28.53
CA LYS A 48 8.69 12.65 -29.97
C LYS A 48 7.28 12.61 -30.59
N ILE A 49 6.28 12.12 -29.88
CA ILE A 49 4.92 11.87 -30.39
C ILE A 49 3.86 12.65 -29.59
N LEU A 50 4.03 12.80 -28.27
CA LEU A 50 3.09 13.52 -27.39
C LEU A 50 3.83 14.58 -26.56
N PRO A 51 3.47 15.88 -26.65
CA PRO A 51 4.00 16.93 -25.79
C PRO A 51 3.74 16.64 -24.30
N ALA A 52 4.63 17.10 -23.42
CA ALA A 52 4.48 16.96 -21.96
C ALA A 52 3.10 17.43 -21.46
N SER A 53 2.69 18.64 -21.83
CA SER A 53 1.37 19.19 -21.50
C SER A 53 0.19 18.36 -22.02
N THR A 54 0.37 17.56 -23.07
CA THR A 54 -0.66 16.63 -23.56
C THR A 54 -0.67 15.35 -22.74
N ARG A 55 0.50 14.86 -22.31
CA ARG A 55 0.61 13.75 -21.36
C ARG A 55 -0.01 14.11 -20.02
N ASP A 56 0.32 15.24 -19.42
CA ASP A 56 -0.22 15.67 -18.12
C ASP A 56 -1.76 15.79 -18.15
N ASN A 57 -2.30 16.30 -19.27
CA ASN A 57 -3.74 16.37 -19.51
C ASN A 57 -4.39 14.98 -19.72
N LEU A 58 -3.71 14.04 -20.38
CA LEU A 58 -4.18 12.64 -20.45
C LEU A 58 -4.11 11.97 -19.07
N GLU A 59 -2.99 12.06 -18.36
CA GLU A 59 -2.77 11.46 -17.04
C GLU A 59 -3.83 11.95 -16.02
N THR A 60 -4.19 13.24 -16.08
CA THR A 60 -5.30 13.82 -15.31
C THR A 60 -6.68 13.31 -15.77
N ARG A 61 -6.92 13.28 -17.08
CA ARG A 61 -8.22 12.94 -17.69
C ARG A 61 -8.58 11.45 -17.61
N PHE A 62 -7.60 10.58 -17.45
CA PHE A 62 -7.77 9.12 -17.33
C PHE A 62 -7.54 8.59 -15.90
N HIS A 63 -7.45 9.48 -14.89
CA HIS A 63 -7.32 9.14 -13.46
C HIS A 63 -6.13 8.21 -13.14
N MET A 64 -4.99 8.43 -13.80
CA MET A 64 -3.85 7.47 -13.77
C MET A 64 -2.79 7.84 -12.72
N GLY A 65 -3.21 8.07 -11.48
CA GLY A 65 -2.37 8.47 -10.34
C GLY A 65 -3.18 9.26 -9.32
N ASN A 66 -2.58 9.62 -8.17
CA ASN A 66 -3.27 10.40 -7.15
C ASN A 66 -2.47 11.63 -6.70
N TYR A 67 -3.18 12.63 -6.19
CA TYR A 67 -2.56 13.78 -5.56
C TYR A 67 -2.16 13.48 -4.11
N VAL A 68 -0.94 13.89 -3.76
CA VAL A 68 -0.37 13.72 -2.42
C VAL A 68 0.03 15.10 -1.89
N ILE A 69 -0.39 15.43 -0.67
CA ILE A 69 0.03 16.64 0.04
C ILE A 69 1.11 16.24 1.04
N ASP A 70 2.30 16.82 0.93
CA ASP A 70 3.33 16.67 1.97
C ASP A 70 2.89 17.45 3.23
N ARG A 71 2.75 16.75 4.36
CA ARG A 71 2.22 17.37 5.58
C ARG A 71 3.16 18.40 6.21
N GLN A 72 4.47 18.25 6.01
CA GLN A 72 5.48 19.10 6.62
C GLN A 72 5.66 20.42 5.86
N THR A 73 5.52 20.38 4.53
CA THR A 73 5.70 21.55 3.65
C THR A 73 4.39 22.16 3.18
N GLY A 74 3.29 21.39 3.19
CA GLY A 74 2.02 21.74 2.55
C GLY A 74 2.04 21.61 1.02
N GLU A 75 3.13 21.12 0.42
CA GLU A 75 3.26 21.02 -1.03
C GLU A 75 2.36 19.92 -1.60
N LYS A 76 1.53 20.27 -2.58
CA LYS A 76 0.67 19.33 -3.31
C LYS A 76 1.38 18.87 -4.58
N SER A 77 1.74 17.59 -4.63
CA SER A 77 2.35 16.93 -5.78
C SER A 77 1.42 15.83 -6.35
N PHE A 78 1.77 15.30 -7.53
CA PHE A 78 1.08 14.16 -8.13
C PHE A 78 2.01 12.95 -8.13
N GLU A 79 1.56 11.83 -7.59
CA GLU A 79 2.36 10.60 -7.52
C GLU A 79 2.51 9.97 -8.90
N ALA A 80 3.64 10.26 -9.56
CA ALA A 80 3.96 9.72 -10.87
C ALA A 80 4.32 8.22 -10.80
N MET A 81 3.51 7.39 -11.46
CA MET A 81 3.80 5.97 -11.69
C MET A 81 4.40 5.75 -13.09
N SER A 82 5.08 4.63 -13.35
CA SER A 82 5.50 4.25 -14.71
C SER A 82 4.29 4.09 -15.63
N ILE A 83 4.33 4.68 -16.83
CA ILE A 83 3.19 4.62 -17.79
C ILE A 83 2.82 3.19 -18.17
N TYR A 84 3.78 2.26 -18.19
CA TYR A 84 3.54 0.85 -18.50
C TYR A 84 2.75 0.16 -17.39
N VAL A 85 3.07 0.45 -16.12
CA VAL A 85 2.30 -0.02 -14.97
C VAL A 85 0.90 0.60 -14.99
N ARG A 86 0.77 1.91 -15.26
CA ARG A 86 -0.54 2.59 -15.41
C ARG A 86 -1.40 1.98 -16.52
N LEU A 87 -0.82 1.70 -17.69
CA LEU A 87 -1.54 1.09 -18.82
C LEU A 87 -1.95 -0.35 -18.53
N GLY A 88 -1.05 -1.17 -17.96
CA GLY A 88 -1.36 -2.53 -17.52
C GLY A 88 -2.46 -2.56 -16.46
N MET A 89 -2.39 -1.66 -15.50
CA MET A 89 -3.42 -1.47 -14.47
C MET A 89 -4.76 -1.04 -15.05
N HIS A 90 -4.79 -0.06 -15.95
CA HIS A 90 -6.04 0.36 -16.59
C HIS A 90 -6.65 -0.77 -17.43
N MET A 91 -5.85 -1.56 -18.14
CA MET A 91 -6.36 -2.72 -18.89
C MET A 91 -6.89 -3.86 -18.01
N LEU A 92 -6.43 -3.97 -16.75
CA LEU A 92 -6.89 -4.99 -15.80
C LEU A 92 -8.09 -4.52 -14.97
N TYR A 93 -8.05 -3.29 -14.43
CA TYR A 93 -8.94 -2.82 -13.37
C TYR A 93 -9.98 -1.78 -13.81
N TYR A 94 -9.91 -1.24 -15.03
CA TYR A 94 -10.87 -0.24 -15.51
C TYR A 94 -11.90 -0.87 -16.48
N GLY A 95 -13.18 -0.78 -16.12
CA GLY A 95 -14.30 -1.27 -16.92
C GLY A 95 -14.92 -2.61 -16.45
N SER A 96 -16.23 -2.73 -16.65
CA SER A 96 -17.07 -3.81 -16.08
C SER A 96 -16.91 -5.19 -16.73
N GLU A 97 -16.25 -5.31 -17.89
CA GLU A 97 -15.94 -6.62 -18.48
C GLU A 97 -14.55 -7.11 -18.03
N GLN A 98 -13.63 -6.18 -17.76
CA GLN A 98 -12.32 -6.42 -17.18
C GLN A 98 -12.45 -6.91 -15.73
N GLU A 99 -13.31 -6.27 -14.93
CA GLU A 99 -13.71 -6.70 -13.58
C GLU A 99 -14.15 -8.17 -13.54
N LYS A 100 -15.06 -8.59 -14.43
CA LYS A 100 -15.53 -9.98 -14.51
C LYS A 100 -14.40 -10.96 -14.76
N ALA A 101 -13.40 -10.56 -15.54
CA ALA A 101 -12.22 -11.37 -15.82
C ALA A 101 -11.28 -11.46 -14.61
N LEU A 102 -11.19 -10.43 -13.75
CA LEU A 102 -10.44 -10.50 -12.49
C LEU A 102 -11.05 -11.48 -11.48
N HIS A 103 -12.38 -11.61 -11.46
CA HIS A 103 -13.07 -12.63 -10.64
C HIS A 103 -13.01 -14.06 -11.21
N TRP A 104 -12.44 -14.30 -12.41
CA TRP A 104 -12.27 -15.66 -12.91
C TRP A 104 -11.16 -16.38 -12.13
N GLN A 105 -11.44 -17.62 -11.69
CA GLN A 105 -10.48 -18.42 -10.90
C GLN A 105 -9.09 -18.50 -11.54
N LYS A 106 -9.01 -18.65 -12.88
CA LYS A 106 -7.73 -18.66 -13.61
C LYS A 106 -6.92 -17.37 -13.46
N THR A 107 -7.59 -16.22 -13.40
CA THR A 107 -6.93 -14.91 -13.23
C THR A 107 -6.44 -14.75 -11.80
N LEU A 108 -7.24 -15.16 -10.81
CA LEU A 108 -6.84 -15.21 -9.41
C LEU A 108 -5.66 -16.16 -9.18
N GLU A 109 -5.69 -17.35 -9.78
CA GLU A 109 -4.58 -18.31 -9.78
C GLU A 109 -3.32 -17.73 -10.45
N LEU A 110 -3.45 -17.03 -11.58
CA LEU A 110 -2.31 -16.38 -12.24
C LEU A 110 -1.68 -15.29 -11.36
N LEU A 111 -2.48 -14.37 -10.82
CA LEU A 111 -2.01 -13.28 -9.95
C LEU A 111 -1.35 -13.83 -8.67
N LYS A 112 -1.93 -14.88 -8.09
CA LYS A 112 -1.34 -15.62 -6.96
C LYS A 112 -0.02 -16.28 -7.32
N ASN A 113 0.00 -17.08 -8.39
CA ASN A 113 1.20 -17.82 -8.78
C ASN A 113 2.35 -16.88 -9.14
N GLN A 114 2.08 -15.75 -9.80
CA GLN A 114 3.08 -14.72 -10.10
C GLN A 114 3.58 -14.01 -8.84
N SER A 115 2.69 -13.63 -7.91
CA SER A 115 3.11 -13.00 -6.65
C SER A 115 3.95 -13.96 -5.79
N GLU A 116 3.57 -15.25 -5.71
CA GLU A 116 4.35 -16.26 -5.01
C GLU A 116 5.68 -16.62 -5.72
N LYS A 117 5.72 -16.58 -7.05
CA LYS A 117 6.96 -16.74 -7.84
C LYS A 117 7.93 -15.60 -7.56
N MET A 118 7.48 -14.36 -7.73
CA MET A 118 8.30 -13.16 -7.50
C MET A 118 8.81 -13.07 -6.06
N GLY A 119 7.96 -13.41 -5.07
CA GLY A 119 8.37 -13.48 -3.67
C GLY A 119 9.54 -14.46 -3.45
N ARG A 120 9.48 -15.66 -4.03
CA ARG A 120 10.57 -16.65 -3.97
C ARG A 120 11.83 -16.20 -4.71
N GLU A 121 11.68 -15.54 -5.85
CA GLU A 121 12.82 -15.02 -6.63
C GLU A 121 13.54 -13.88 -5.89
N TYR A 122 12.81 -13.04 -5.15
CA TYR A 122 13.40 -11.97 -4.35
C TYR A 122 13.93 -12.41 -2.98
N ASP A 123 13.70 -13.67 -2.58
CA ASP A 123 14.38 -14.36 -1.48
C ASP A 123 15.70 -15.05 -1.92
N THR A 124 16.10 -15.00 -3.20
CA THR A 124 17.40 -15.59 -3.64
C THR A 124 18.55 -14.57 -3.63
N PRO A 125 19.83 -15.00 -3.47
CA PRO A 125 20.97 -14.09 -3.47
C PRO A 125 21.19 -13.31 -4.78
N GLU A 126 20.72 -13.84 -5.90
CA GLU A 126 20.82 -13.21 -7.22
C GLU A 126 19.99 -11.92 -7.30
N SER A 127 18.86 -11.86 -6.58
CA SER A 127 17.98 -10.69 -6.52
C SER A 127 18.66 -9.42 -6.01
N ARG A 128 19.81 -9.52 -5.32
CA ARG A 128 20.64 -8.36 -4.91
C ARG A 128 20.97 -7.43 -6.07
N ALA A 129 21.03 -7.95 -7.31
CA ALA A 129 21.22 -7.15 -8.53
C ALA A 129 20.12 -6.10 -8.76
N HIS A 130 18.95 -6.25 -8.14
CA HIS A 130 17.81 -5.33 -8.28
C HIS A 130 17.87 -4.15 -7.30
N ILE A 131 18.69 -4.21 -6.23
CA ILE A 131 18.74 -3.20 -5.16
C ILE A 131 19.21 -1.84 -5.69
N GLU A 132 20.37 -1.81 -6.35
CA GLU A 132 20.97 -0.57 -6.90
C GLU A 132 20.08 0.12 -7.97
N PRO A 133 19.51 -0.58 -8.97
CA PRO A 133 18.56 0.04 -9.90
C PRO A 133 17.25 0.48 -9.23
N PHE A 134 16.77 -0.21 -8.20
CA PHE A 134 15.60 0.23 -7.42
C PHE A 134 15.89 1.54 -6.66
N ILE A 135 17.05 1.65 -6.00
CA ILE A 135 17.51 2.88 -5.33
C ILE A 135 17.55 4.06 -6.32
N LYS A 136 18.07 3.83 -7.53
CA LYS A 136 18.12 4.84 -8.61
C LYS A 136 16.77 5.17 -9.24
N SER A 137 15.81 4.26 -9.18
CA SER A 137 14.49 4.47 -9.78
C SER A 137 13.58 5.33 -8.89
N PHE A 138 13.85 5.33 -7.58
CA PHE A 138 13.05 5.98 -6.55
C PHE A 138 13.83 7.03 -5.74
N ASP A 139 15.01 7.43 -6.23
CA ASP A 139 15.90 8.45 -5.63
C ASP A 139 16.14 8.25 -4.11
N LEU A 140 16.40 6.99 -3.72
CA LEU A 140 16.49 6.60 -2.31
C LEU A 140 17.85 6.86 -1.66
N GLN A 141 18.87 7.31 -2.41
CA GLN A 141 20.27 7.37 -1.98
C GLN A 141 20.43 8.16 -0.67
N ASP A 142 19.81 9.33 -0.58
CA ASP A 142 19.87 10.21 0.59
C ASP A 142 19.11 9.64 1.79
N SER A 143 18.08 8.80 1.55
CA SER A 143 17.29 8.16 2.62
C SER A 143 18.03 6.99 3.30
N LEU A 144 19.05 6.39 2.65
CA LEU A 144 19.75 5.22 3.19
C LEU A 144 20.44 5.52 4.52
N VAL A 145 20.82 6.78 4.79
CA VAL A 145 21.42 7.19 6.06
C VAL A 145 20.47 7.03 7.25
N GLU A 146 19.15 7.04 7.03
CA GLU A 146 18.13 6.78 8.06
C GLU A 146 18.05 5.29 8.44
N MET A 147 18.53 4.38 7.57
CA MET A 147 18.44 2.93 7.77
C MET A 147 19.45 2.42 8.82
N VAL A 148 19.13 1.32 9.52
CA VAL A 148 20.05 0.63 10.44
C VAL A 148 21.27 0.11 9.67
N GLN A 149 21.05 -0.44 8.48
CA GLN A 149 22.09 -0.79 7.51
C GLN A 149 22.07 0.19 6.33
N PRO A 150 22.94 1.22 6.31
CA PRO A 150 22.97 2.21 5.23
C PRO A 150 23.69 1.71 3.96
N ASP A 151 24.51 0.65 4.04
CA ASP A 151 25.24 0.12 2.88
C ASP A 151 24.39 -0.92 2.12
N PRO A 152 23.89 -0.62 0.90
CA PRO A 152 23.02 -1.51 0.16
C PRO A 152 23.71 -2.81 -0.28
N THR A 153 25.04 -2.86 -0.28
CA THR A 153 25.78 -4.08 -0.64
C THR A 153 25.72 -5.16 0.45
N LYS A 154 25.31 -4.80 1.68
CA LYS A 154 25.27 -5.70 2.84
C LYS A 154 24.01 -6.56 2.94
N TYR A 155 22.95 -6.23 2.20
CA TYR A 155 21.75 -7.05 2.13
C TYR A 155 22.01 -8.34 1.35
N ALA A 156 21.48 -9.47 1.84
CA ALA A 156 21.71 -10.79 1.25
C ALA A 156 20.72 -11.10 0.12
N THR A 157 19.57 -10.43 0.08
CA THR A 157 18.53 -10.54 -0.93
C THR A 157 17.88 -9.17 -1.20
N PHE A 158 17.10 -9.05 -2.27
CA PHE A 158 16.27 -7.87 -2.50
C PHE A 158 15.19 -7.73 -1.43
N ASN A 159 14.62 -8.83 -0.97
CA ASN A 159 13.60 -8.82 0.09
C ASN A 159 14.14 -8.29 1.42
N ASP A 160 15.39 -8.58 1.80
CA ASP A 160 16.03 -8.00 3.00
C ASP A 160 16.16 -6.48 2.88
N PHE A 161 16.43 -5.96 1.68
CA PHE A 161 16.51 -4.53 1.39
C PHE A 161 15.12 -3.87 1.32
N PHE A 162 14.12 -4.55 0.76
CA PHE A 162 12.75 -4.05 0.72
C PHE A 162 12.17 -3.92 2.13
N ALA A 163 12.36 -4.96 2.96
CA ALA A 163 12.03 -5.01 4.38
C ALA A 163 13.14 -4.43 5.30
N ARG A 164 13.99 -3.52 4.79
CA ARG A 164 15.07 -2.86 5.55
C ARG A 164 14.58 -2.22 6.85
N GLU A 165 15.49 -2.10 7.82
CA GLU A 165 15.21 -1.48 9.12
C GLU A 165 15.60 0.00 9.15
N ILE A 166 14.77 0.80 9.82
CA ILE A 166 15.02 2.22 10.06
C ILE A 166 15.47 2.48 11.50
N LYS A 167 16.37 3.45 11.69
CA LYS A 167 16.80 3.88 13.03
C LYS A 167 15.64 4.55 13.75
N GLU A 168 15.42 4.25 15.04
CA GLU A 168 14.38 4.91 15.84
C GLU A 168 14.55 6.45 15.86
N SER A 169 15.80 6.94 15.85
CA SER A 169 16.10 8.37 15.80
C SER A 169 15.70 9.06 14.48
N ALA A 170 15.43 8.32 13.41
CA ALA A 170 14.93 8.87 12.15
C ALA A 170 13.39 8.96 12.11
N ARG A 171 12.68 8.29 13.04
CA ARG A 171 11.21 8.34 13.18
C ARG A 171 10.82 8.69 14.62
N PRO A 172 11.14 9.91 15.09
CA PRO A 172 10.74 10.35 16.43
C PRO A 172 9.21 10.37 16.54
N ILE A 173 8.71 9.85 17.65
CA ILE A 173 7.28 9.80 17.96
C ILE A 173 6.82 11.18 18.42
N ALA A 174 5.74 11.69 17.84
CA ALA A 174 5.14 12.96 18.25
C ALA A 174 4.59 12.84 19.68
N GLU A 175 4.95 13.79 20.53
CA GLU A 175 4.51 13.90 21.94
C GLU A 175 4.61 12.55 22.67
N PRO A 176 5.82 11.98 22.84
CA PRO A 176 6.00 10.57 23.21
C PRO A 176 5.51 10.21 24.61
N GLU A 177 5.42 11.21 25.50
CA GLU A 177 4.90 11.07 26.88
C GLU A 177 3.36 11.13 26.94
N ASP A 178 2.68 11.52 25.85
CA ASP A 178 1.22 11.52 25.78
C ASP A 178 0.72 10.15 25.28
N GLU A 179 -0.03 9.43 26.13
CA GLU A 179 -0.64 8.14 25.82
C GLU A 179 -1.99 8.26 25.08
N PHE A 180 -2.60 9.44 25.05
CA PHE A 180 -3.85 9.72 24.34
C PHE A 180 -3.63 10.02 22.86
N MET A 181 -2.42 10.43 22.48
CA MET A 181 -2.01 10.61 21.09
C MET A 181 -1.95 9.28 20.32
N THR A 182 -2.35 9.34 19.04
CA THR A 182 -2.19 8.25 18.06
C THR A 182 -1.17 8.65 17.00
N SER A 183 -0.42 7.68 16.49
CA SER A 183 0.64 7.91 15.50
C SER A 183 0.38 7.17 14.18
N SER A 184 0.89 7.73 13.08
CA SER A 184 0.93 7.03 11.79
C SER A 184 1.65 5.68 11.93
N PRO A 185 1.05 4.59 11.43
CA PRO A 185 1.63 3.25 11.52
C PRO A 185 2.75 3.02 10.49
N ALA A 186 2.91 3.88 9.48
CA ALA A 186 3.85 3.66 8.37
C ALA A 186 4.39 4.98 7.79
N ASP A 187 5.50 4.86 7.06
CA ASP A 187 5.87 5.84 6.04
C ASP A 187 4.97 5.58 4.82
N CYS A 188 4.09 6.52 4.48
CA CYS A 188 2.96 6.22 3.61
C CYS A 188 2.29 7.45 3.00
N ARG A 189 1.39 7.16 2.05
CA ARG A 189 0.30 8.03 1.61
C ARG A 189 -0.94 7.67 2.43
N LEU A 190 -1.37 8.59 3.28
CA LEU A 190 -2.40 8.37 4.28
C LEU A 190 -3.70 9.06 3.92
N THR A 191 -4.82 8.37 4.10
CA THR A 191 -6.15 9.00 4.20
C THR A 191 -6.77 8.68 5.57
N ALA A 192 -7.60 9.59 6.08
CA ALA A 192 -8.16 9.53 7.42
C ALA A 192 -9.62 10.01 7.39
N TYR A 193 -10.54 9.19 7.91
CA TYR A 193 -11.98 9.46 7.89
C TYR A 193 -12.57 9.28 9.30
N PRO A 194 -13.28 10.30 9.84
CA PRO A 194 -13.93 10.21 11.15
C PRO A 194 -14.99 9.11 11.25
N THR A 195 -15.55 8.66 10.13
CA THR A 195 -16.49 7.54 10.06
C THR A 195 -16.17 6.62 8.87
N ILE A 196 -16.57 5.35 8.98
CA ILE A 196 -16.52 4.39 7.87
C ILE A 196 -17.38 4.85 6.68
N ASP A 197 -18.54 5.46 6.95
CA ASP A 197 -19.41 6.01 5.91
C ASP A 197 -18.66 7.02 5.03
N LEU A 198 -17.93 7.97 5.62
CA LEU A 198 -17.08 8.92 4.90
C LEU A 198 -15.97 8.21 4.12
N ALA A 199 -15.35 7.16 4.67
CA ALA A 199 -14.37 6.38 3.91
C ALA A 199 -14.98 5.76 2.65
N THR A 200 -16.21 5.24 2.70
CA THR A 200 -16.93 4.73 1.52
C THR A 200 -17.46 5.85 0.61
N GLU A 201 -17.72 7.05 1.13
CA GLU A 201 -18.14 8.23 0.35
C GLU A 201 -16.98 8.85 -0.45
N TYR A 202 -15.76 8.84 0.08
CA TYR A 202 -14.63 9.53 -0.54
C TYR A 202 -13.59 8.60 -1.18
N TRP A 203 -13.43 7.36 -0.70
CA TRP A 203 -12.29 6.51 -1.07
C TRP A 203 -12.68 5.08 -1.47
N ILE A 204 -13.29 4.32 -0.56
CA ILE A 204 -13.53 2.90 -0.75
C ILE A 204 -14.76 2.70 -1.64
N LYS A 205 -14.54 2.56 -2.96
CA LYS A 205 -15.60 2.47 -3.99
C LYS A 205 -15.86 1.05 -4.52
N GLY A 206 -15.03 0.10 -4.10
CA GLY A 206 -15.21 -1.33 -4.33
C GLY A 206 -16.56 -1.86 -3.84
N ARG A 207 -17.10 -2.86 -4.54
CA ARG A 207 -18.47 -3.32 -4.32
C ARG A 207 -18.62 -4.15 -3.05
N GLY A 208 -19.48 -3.66 -2.17
CA GLY A 208 -19.94 -4.40 -0.99
C GLY A 208 -18.93 -4.41 0.16
N PHE A 209 -18.05 -3.42 0.24
CA PHE A 209 -17.20 -3.21 1.41
C PHE A 209 -18.03 -3.11 2.69
N THR A 210 -17.66 -3.90 3.70
CA THR A 210 -18.20 -3.81 5.06
C THR A 210 -17.11 -4.17 6.06
N LEU A 211 -17.18 -3.64 7.29
CA LEU A 211 -16.27 -4.02 8.37
C LEU A 211 -16.31 -5.53 8.65
N SER A 212 -17.48 -6.16 8.60
CA SER A 212 -17.65 -7.61 8.81
C SER A 212 -16.89 -8.44 7.77
N ARG A 213 -16.84 -7.98 6.50
CA ARG A 213 -15.99 -8.58 5.47
C ARG A 213 -14.51 -8.29 5.72
N LEU A 214 -14.14 -7.04 6.01
CA LEU A 214 -12.75 -6.63 6.25
C LEU A 214 -12.12 -7.43 7.40
N LEU A 215 -12.83 -7.59 8.52
CA LEU A 215 -12.34 -8.32 9.70
C LEU A 215 -12.59 -9.84 9.63
N ALA A 216 -13.36 -10.28 8.62
CA ALA A 216 -13.92 -11.63 8.50
C ALA A 216 -14.60 -12.10 9.81
N ASP A 217 -15.19 -11.17 10.54
CA ASP A 217 -15.74 -11.35 11.88
C ASP A 217 -16.83 -10.29 12.12
N PRO A 218 -18.12 -10.66 12.07
CA PRO A 218 -19.21 -9.71 12.30
C PRO A 218 -19.24 -9.16 13.73
N ALA A 219 -18.96 -9.99 14.75
CA ALA A 219 -19.05 -9.56 16.14
C ALA A 219 -17.91 -8.60 16.51
N LEU A 220 -16.71 -8.79 15.95
CA LEU A 220 -15.63 -7.82 16.07
C LEU A 220 -15.95 -6.52 15.31
N ALA A 221 -16.61 -6.60 14.15
CA ALA A 221 -16.99 -5.43 13.37
C ALA A 221 -17.97 -4.50 14.09
N ASP A 222 -18.91 -5.04 14.88
CA ASP A 222 -19.85 -4.27 15.68
C ASP A 222 -19.13 -3.35 16.71
N LEU A 223 -17.92 -3.69 17.16
CA LEU A 223 -17.12 -2.85 18.06
C LEU A 223 -16.57 -1.57 17.39
N PHE A 224 -16.56 -1.53 16.06
CA PHE A 224 -16.06 -0.42 15.24
C PHE A 224 -17.19 0.29 14.47
N ASP A 225 -18.46 -0.02 14.76
CA ASP A 225 -19.60 0.66 14.11
C ASP A 225 -19.62 2.16 14.43
N GLY A 226 -19.83 2.98 13.40
CA GLY A 226 -19.66 4.43 13.45
C GLY A 226 -18.25 4.90 13.88
N GLY A 227 -17.26 4.00 13.87
CA GLY A 227 -15.86 4.27 14.22
C GLY A 227 -15.07 4.96 13.11
N SER A 228 -13.87 5.43 13.45
CA SER A 228 -12.97 6.11 12.52
C SER A 228 -11.96 5.15 11.90
N ILE A 229 -11.45 5.53 10.73
CA ILE A 229 -10.54 4.70 9.91
C ILE A 229 -9.39 5.54 9.35
N VAL A 230 -8.18 4.99 9.48
CA VAL A 230 -6.95 5.50 8.88
C VAL A 230 -6.46 4.45 7.88
N ILE A 231 -6.14 4.86 6.65
CA ILE A 231 -5.67 3.99 5.57
C ILE A 231 -4.30 4.51 5.13
N ALA A 232 -3.24 3.81 5.53
CA ALA A 232 -1.85 4.12 5.21
C ALA A 232 -1.36 3.24 4.07
N ARG A 233 -1.37 3.75 2.83
CA ARG A 233 -0.85 3.07 1.64
C ARG A 233 0.65 3.32 1.51
N LEU A 234 1.46 2.27 1.45
CA LEU A 234 2.90 2.41 1.21
C LEU A 234 3.16 2.33 -0.31
N ALA A 235 3.80 3.34 -0.88
CA ALA A 235 4.25 3.30 -2.27
C ALA A 235 5.57 2.51 -2.36
N PRO A 236 5.97 1.97 -3.53
CA PRO A 236 7.17 1.14 -3.65
C PRO A 236 8.43 1.75 -3.03
N GLN A 237 8.65 3.06 -3.19
CA GLN A 237 9.77 3.81 -2.61
C GLN A 237 9.84 3.82 -1.08
N ASP A 238 8.73 3.59 -0.37
CA ASP A 238 8.63 3.80 1.06
C ASP A 238 9.43 2.77 1.89
N TYR A 239 9.44 2.97 3.20
CA TYR A 239 9.94 2.01 4.17
C TYR A 239 8.83 1.00 4.50
N HIS A 240 8.96 -0.25 4.01
CA HIS A 240 7.89 -1.25 4.01
C HIS A 240 7.73 -2.04 5.31
N ARG A 241 7.74 -1.33 6.44
CA ARG A 241 7.38 -1.88 7.75
C ARG A 241 6.28 -1.05 8.40
N TRP A 242 5.52 -1.67 9.28
CA TRP A 242 4.47 -0.99 10.04
C TRP A 242 4.71 -1.07 11.55
N HIS A 243 4.20 -0.05 12.23
CA HIS A 243 4.44 0.25 13.63
C HIS A 243 3.11 0.38 14.38
N ALA A 244 3.15 0.21 15.70
CA ALA A 244 1.97 0.34 16.55
C ALA A 244 1.51 1.82 16.60
N PRO A 245 0.26 2.15 16.20
CA PRO A 245 -0.25 3.51 16.24
C PRO A 245 -0.57 3.97 17.67
N VAL A 246 -0.72 3.02 18.61
CA VAL A 246 -1.00 3.24 20.03
C VAL A 246 -0.22 2.23 20.89
N SER A 247 -0.03 2.52 22.17
CA SER A 247 0.43 1.53 23.15
C SER A 247 -0.73 0.61 23.54
N GLY A 248 -0.46 -0.69 23.70
CA GLY A 248 -1.51 -1.66 24.04
C GLY A 248 -1.01 -3.10 24.19
N THR A 249 -1.91 -4.00 24.55
CA THR A 249 -1.68 -5.45 24.59
C THR A 249 -2.23 -6.11 23.33
N VAL A 250 -1.49 -7.00 22.68
CA VAL A 250 -1.97 -7.79 21.54
C VAL A 250 -2.98 -8.83 22.04
N GLU A 251 -4.26 -8.68 21.71
CA GLU A 251 -5.32 -9.63 22.11
C GLU A 251 -5.53 -10.76 21.10
N SER A 252 -5.36 -10.49 19.81
CA SER A 252 -5.44 -11.52 18.77
C SER A 252 -4.70 -11.12 17.49
N VAL A 253 -4.33 -12.13 16.70
CA VAL A 253 -3.85 -11.98 15.33
C VAL A 253 -4.55 -13.05 14.47
N LYS A 254 -5.14 -12.64 13.35
CA LYS A 254 -5.93 -13.48 12.46
C LYS A 254 -5.54 -13.26 11.00
N ASP A 255 -4.89 -14.24 10.41
CA ASP A 255 -4.58 -14.24 8.97
C ASP A 255 -5.81 -14.65 8.16
N ILE A 256 -6.10 -13.88 7.11
CA ILE A 256 -7.22 -14.08 6.20
C ILE A 256 -6.63 -14.27 4.80
N ALA A 257 -6.85 -15.45 4.22
CA ALA A 257 -6.46 -15.74 2.84
C ALA A 257 -7.32 -14.94 1.85
N GLY A 258 -6.74 -14.58 0.71
CA GLY A 258 -7.41 -13.77 -0.30
C GLY A 258 -6.60 -13.63 -1.58
N ALA A 259 -7.03 -12.72 -2.44
CA ALA A 259 -6.39 -12.33 -3.69
C ALA A 259 -5.16 -11.42 -3.45
N TYR A 260 -4.56 -10.99 -4.55
CA TYR A 260 -3.42 -10.07 -4.60
C TYR A 260 -3.68 -8.98 -5.64
N TYR A 261 -4.79 -8.26 -5.50
CA TYR A 261 -5.06 -7.09 -6.31
C TYR A 261 -4.18 -5.91 -5.90
N THR A 262 -4.00 -4.95 -6.79
CA THR A 262 -3.25 -3.72 -6.51
C THR A 262 -4.00 -2.78 -5.54
N VAL A 263 -3.27 -2.19 -4.60
CA VAL A 263 -3.78 -1.17 -3.64
C VAL A 263 -3.56 0.27 -4.14
N ASN A 264 -3.36 0.46 -5.45
CA ASN A 264 -3.34 1.79 -6.06
C ASN A 264 -4.73 2.46 -5.90
N PRO A 265 -4.79 3.78 -5.59
CA PRO A 265 -6.04 4.53 -5.57
C PRO A 265 -6.97 4.31 -6.77
N GLN A 266 -6.44 4.10 -7.99
CA GLN A 266 -7.27 3.80 -9.16
C GLN A 266 -8.13 2.52 -8.97
N ALA A 267 -7.60 1.48 -8.33
CA ALA A 267 -8.34 0.23 -8.10
C ALA A 267 -9.25 0.28 -6.86
N ILE A 268 -8.93 1.12 -5.86
CA ILE A 268 -9.75 1.32 -4.66
C ILE A 268 -10.97 2.22 -4.97
N ASN A 269 -10.76 3.20 -5.84
CA ASN A 269 -11.72 4.28 -6.11
C ASN A 269 -12.61 4.01 -7.36
N GLU A 270 -12.41 2.89 -8.09
CA GLU A 270 -13.21 2.53 -9.28
C GLU A 270 -14.62 2.02 -8.87
N PRO A 271 -15.71 2.77 -9.13
CA PRO A 271 -17.00 2.50 -8.51
C PRO A 271 -17.67 1.21 -8.97
N GLY A 272 -18.10 0.40 -7.99
CA GLY A 272 -18.89 -0.80 -8.23
C GLY A 272 -18.10 -2.03 -8.68
N THR A 273 -16.76 -1.94 -8.68
CA THR A 273 -15.84 -3.03 -9.06
C THR A 273 -15.31 -3.78 -7.82
N LEU A 274 -14.02 -4.11 -7.78
CA LEU A 274 -13.40 -4.95 -6.75
C LEU A 274 -13.32 -4.31 -5.36
N ASP A 275 -13.59 -5.10 -4.34
CA ASP A 275 -13.33 -4.72 -2.95
C ASP A 275 -11.91 -5.15 -2.56
N VAL A 276 -10.92 -4.37 -3.01
CA VAL A 276 -9.49 -4.66 -2.83
C VAL A 276 -9.15 -5.01 -1.37
N PHE A 277 -9.69 -4.28 -0.38
CA PHE A 277 -9.34 -4.49 1.02
C PHE A 277 -9.99 -5.75 1.63
N CYS A 278 -11.23 -6.11 1.26
CA CYS A 278 -11.85 -7.33 1.77
C CYS A 278 -11.52 -8.59 0.96
N GLU A 279 -11.13 -8.46 -0.31
CA GLU A 279 -10.75 -9.59 -1.16
C GLU A 279 -9.27 -9.95 -1.06
N ASN A 280 -8.36 -9.00 -0.80
CA ASN A 280 -6.94 -9.31 -0.67
C ASN A 280 -6.59 -10.11 0.59
N LYS A 281 -5.52 -10.92 0.49
CA LYS A 281 -4.88 -11.52 1.67
C LYS A 281 -4.48 -10.43 2.66
N ARG A 282 -4.77 -10.63 3.94
CA ARG A 282 -4.48 -9.68 5.01
C ARG A 282 -4.31 -10.36 6.36
N SER A 283 -3.72 -9.64 7.31
CA SER A 283 -3.64 -10.04 8.72
C SER A 283 -4.32 -9.00 9.58
N VAL A 284 -5.22 -9.41 10.46
CA VAL A 284 -5.95 -8.55 11.40
C VAL A 284 -5.38 -8.77 12.78
N MET A 285 -4.71 -7.76 13.33
CA MET A 285 -4.29 -7.69 14.73
C MET A 285 -5.29 -6.85 15.53
N LEU A 286 -5.70 -7.35 16.70
CA LEU A 286 -6.46 -6.59 17.68
C LEU A 286 -5.54 -6.19 18.83
N LEU A 287 -5.43 -4.89 19.10
CA LEU A 287 -4.80 -4.36 20.31
C LEU A 287 -5.88 -3.92 21.30
N LYS A 288 -5.67 -4.22 22.59
CA LYS A 288 -6.31 -3.50 23.69
C LYS A 288 -5.44 -2.31 24.06
N ARG A 289 -5.94 -1.10 23.82
CA ARG A 289 -5.20 0.13 24.07
C ARG A 289 -4.97 0.36 25.56
N SER A 290 -3.77 0.80 25.95
CA SER A 290 -3.35 0.89 27.35
C SER A 290 -4.14 1.93 28.18
N CYS A 291 -4.34 3.13 27.64
CA CYS A 291 -4.90 4.27 28.38
C CYS A 291 -6.44 4.24 28.52
N THR A 292 -7.15 3.68 27.54
CA THR A 292 -8.62 3.61 27.50
C THR A 292 -9.17 2.20 27.73
N GLY A 293 -8.38 1.16 27.46
CA GLY A 293 -8.85 -0.23 27.41
C GLY A 293 -9.65 -0.57 26.14
N SER A 294 -9.82 0.37 25.21
CA SER A 294 -10.60 0.20 23.98
C SER A 294 -9.89 -0.71 22.96
N PRO A 295 -10.65 -1.47 22.14
CA PRO A 295 -10.10 -2.25 21.04
C PRO A 295 -9.62 -1.34 19.91
N VAL A 296 -8.46 -1.63 19.32
CA VAL A 296 -7.94 -0.98 18.10
C VAL A 296 -7.53 -2.09 17.13
N ALA A 297 -8.14 -2.12 15.95
CA ALA A 297 -7.77 -3.10 14.92
C ALA A 297 -6.70 -2.53 13.98
N ILE A 298 -5.64 -3.28 13.75
CA ILE A 298 -4.57 -2.99 12.79
C ILE A 298 -4.61 -4.08 11.74
N ILE A 299 -4.89 -3.71 10.49
CA ILE A 299 -5.05 -4.65 9.37
C ILE A 299 -3.92 -4.40 8.36
N ALA A 300 -2.97 -5.33 8.30
CA ALA A 300 -1.94 -5.35 7.27
C ALA A 300 -2.50 -6.05 6.01
N VAL A 301 -2.60 -5.35 4.89
CA VAL A 301 -3.19 -5.85 3.64
C VAL A 301 -2.10 -6.05 2.59
N GLY A 302 -2.00 -7.28 2.08
CA GLY A 302 -1.13 -7.60 0.95
C GLY A 302 -1.69 -7.09 -0.38
N ALA A 303 -0.87 -7.07 -1.42
CA ALA A 303 -1.29 -6.59 -2.74
C ALA A 303 -0.58 -7.37 -3.85
N MET A 304 -0.77 -6.96 -5.10
CA MET A 304 -0.09 -7.59 -6.24
C MET A 304 1.43 -7.53 -6.07
N LEU A 305 2.05 -8.71 -6.01
CA LEU A 305 3.46 -9.02 -5.74
C LEU A 305 3.81 -9.28 -4.24
N VAL A 306 3.14 -8.67 -3.22
CA VAL A 306 3.17 -9.13 -1.80
C VAL A 306 2.13 -10.20 -1.63
N GLY A 307 2.61 -11.40 -1.35
CA GLY A 307 1.90 -12.27 -0.44
C GLY A 307 2.30 -12.09 1.02
N THR A 308 3.46 -11.51 1.28
CA THR A 308 4.22 -11.78 2.50
C THR A 308 4.12 -10.64 3.51
N ILE A 309 3.30 -10.89 4.52
CA ILE A 309 3.15 -10.12 5.76
C ILE A 309 3.87 -10.94 6.83
N LYS A 310 4.85 -10.38 7.55
CA LYS A 310 5.48 -11.03 8.71
C LYS A 310 5.51 -10.07 9.89
N TYR A 311 5.06 -10.53 11.06
CA TYR A 311 5.30 -9.83 12.32
C TYR A 311 6.76 -10.01 12.77
N ASN A 312 7.28 -9.05 13.53
CA ASN A 312 8.60 -9.12 14.14
C ASN A 312 8.62 -10.13 15.29
N GLU A 313 9.80 -10.65 15.62
CA GLU A 313 10.00 -11.48 16.81
C GLU A 313 9.56 -10.74 18.08
N GLY A 314 8.88 -11.44 18.99
CA GLY A 314 8.31 -10.86 20.21
C GLY A 314 7.02 -10.05 20.03
N VAL A 315 6.42 -10.03 18.84
CA VAL A 315 5.09 -9.47 18.58
C VAL A 315 4.08 -10.62 18.47
N GLU A 316 3.60 -11.10 19.62
CA GLU A 316 2.68 -12.23 19.74
C GLU A 316 1.51 -11.95 20.71
N VAL A 317 0.48 -12.80 20.70
CA VAL A 317 -0.71 -12.62 21.54
C VAL A 317 -0.33 -12.64 23.03
N GLY A 318 -0.79 -11.64 23.78
CA GLY A 318 -0.45 -11.40 25.18
C GLY A 318 0.73 -10.45 25.39
N THR A 319 1.46 -10.05 24.34
CA THR A 319 2.56 -9.08 24.48
C THR A 319 2.07 -7.64 24.55
N ASN A 320 2.80 -6.80 25.29
CA ASN A 320 2.60 -5.36 25.31
C ASN A 320 3.49 -4.70 24.26
N VAL A 321 2.91 -3.83 23.45
CA VAL A 321 3.60 -3.01 22.45
C VAL A 321 3.48 -1.53 22.79
N ARG A 322 4.54 -0.76 22.55
CA ARG A 322 4.53 0.72 22.71
C ARG A 322 4.15 1.42 21.41
N ARG A 323 3.49 2.58 21.49
CA ARG A 323 3.30 3.49 20.34
C ARG A 323 4.65 3.72 19.64
N GLY A 324 4.67 3.54 18.31
CA GLY A 324 5.89 3.63 17.50
C GLY A 324 6.77 2.38 17.45
N GLN A 325 6.44 1.29 18.15
CA GLN A 325 7.18 0.01 18.02
C GLN A 325 6.92 -0.63 16.66
N CYS A 326 7.97 -1.08 15.97
CA CYS A 326 7.83 -1.85 14.73
C CYS A 326 7.14 -3.18 15.00
N LEU A 327 5.96 -3.39 14.41
CA LEU A 327 5.15 -4.60 14.56
C LEU A 327 5.50 -5.68 13.54
N GLY A 328 5.84 -5.28 12.31
CA GLY A 328 6.15 -6.23 11.24
C GLY A 328 6.57 -5.56 9.93
N ALA A 329 6.84 -6.39 8.92
CA ALA A 329 7.34 -5.99 7.61
C ALA A 329 6.57 -6.66 6.45
N PHE A 330 6.41 -5.90 5.37
CA PHE A 330 5.94 -6.38 4.08
C PHE A 330 7.14 -6.73 3.19
N TYR A 331 7.10 -7.87 2.48
CA TYR A 331 8.19 -8.35 1.62
C TYR A 331 7.76 -8.34 0.16
N TYR A 332 8.27 -7.34 -0.58
CA TYR A 332 8.02 -6.93 -1.97
C TYR A 332 6.59 -7.03 -2.52
N GLY A 333 5.94 -5.87 -2.80
CA GLY A 333 4.68 -5.78 -3.58
C GLY A 333 3.33 -5.57 -2.86
N GLY A 334 3.27 -4.92 -1.70
CA GLY A 334 1.98 -4.67 -1.04
C GLY A 334 2.11 -4.11 0.36
N SER A 335 1.08 -3.36 0.71
CA SER A 335 1.39 -2.04 1.21
C SER A 335 0.13 -1.25 1.56
N THR A 336 -0.73 -1.81 2.40
CA THR A 336 -1.69 -0.96 3.12
C THR A 336 -1.80 -1.42 4.56
N VAL A 337 -1.71 -0.46 5.48
CA VAL A 337 -2.08 -0.67 6.89
C VAL A 337 -3.36 0.12 7.13
N ILE A 338 -4.42 -0.57 7.49
CA ILE A 338 -5.67 0.06 7.93
C ILE A 338 -5.69 0.03 9.45
N VAL A 339 -6.02 1.15 10.09
CA VAL A 339 -6.28 1.22 11.53
C VAL A 339 -7.73 1.62 11.75
N LEU A 340 -8.44 0.86 12.59
CA LEU A 340 -9.81 1.15 13.00
C LEU A 340 -9.85 1.52 14.48
N TYR A 341 -10.59 2.58 14.81
CA TYR A 341 -10.87 3.00 16.17
C TYR A 341 -12.38 3.01 16.42
N PRO A 342 -12.86 2.59 17.61
CA PRO A 342 -14.27 2.69 17.98
C PRO A 342 -14.79 4.12 17.93
N LYS A 343 -16.11 4.26 17.82
CA LYS A 343 -16.78 5.56 17.78
C LYS A 343 -16.45 6.42 19.00
N GLY A 344 -15.80 7.56 18.76
CA GLY A 344 -15.42 8.53 19.79
C GLY A 344 -14.08 8.26 20.49
N GLU A 345 -13.38 7.17 20.16
CA GLU A 345 -12.07 6.84 20.77
C GLU A 345 -10.95 7.80 20.36
N VAL A 346 -11.01 8.31 19.12
CA VAL A 346 -10.01 9.21 18.53
C VAL A 346 -10.71 10.31 17.73
N VAL A 347 -10.34 11.56 18.02
CA VAL A 347 -10.54 12.70 17.13
C VAL A 347 -9.30 12.77 16.23
N LEU A 348 -9.50 12.51 14.94
CA LEU A 348 -8.43 12.56 13.93
C LEU A 348 -8.00 14.01 13.67
N ASP A 349 -6.72 14.21 13.34
CA ASP A 349 -6.18 15.53 13.05
C ASP A 349 -6.94 16.22 11.88
N GLU A 350 -7.34 17.48 12.08
CA GLU A 350 -8.25 18.20 11.16
C GLU A 350 -7.69 18.31 9.72
N ASP A 351 -6.37 18.47 9.57
CA ASP A 351 -5.72 18.58 8.28
C ASP A 351 -5.76 17.26 7.50
N LEU A 352 -5.57 16.11 8.17
CA LEU A 352 -5.68 14.78 7.56
C LEU A 352 -7.11 14.51 7.07
N VAL A 353 -8.12 14.89 7.87
CA VAL A 353 -9.53 14.76 7.48
C VAL A 353 -9.83 15.64 6.28
N ARG A 354 -9.46 16.94 6.34
CA ARG A 354 -9.67 17.90 5.24
C ARG A 354 -9.00 17.44 3.94
N HIS A 355 -7.75 16.96 4.00
CA HIS A 355 -7.05 16.45 2.83
C HIS A 355 -7.81 15.27 2.20
N SER A 356 -8.31 14.36 3.03
CA SER A 356 -9.00 13.15 2.61
C SER A 356 -10.39 13.43 2.00
N THR A 357 -11.17 14.34 2.60
CA THR A 357 -12.55 14.63 2.15
C THR A 357 -12.64 15.78 1.14
N ASN A 358 -12.10 16.95 1.48
CA ASN A 358 -12.34 18.18 0.74
C ASN A 358 -11.37 18.30 -0.44
N ASP A 359 -10.09 18.07 -0.19
CA ASP A 359 -9.05 18.17 -1.22
C ASP A 359 -8.90 16.88 -2.05
N LYS A 360 -9.46 15.77 -1.56
CA LYS A 360 -9.41 14.41 -2.14
C LYS A 360 -7.99 13.97 -2.48
N CYS A 361 -7.09 14.21 -1.54
CA CYS A 361 -5.66 13.90 -1.63
C CYS A 361 -5.28 12.92 -0.53
N GLU A 362 -4.29 12.08 -0.81
CA GLU A 362 -3.54 11.44 0.26
C GLU A 362 -2.60 12.46 0.92
N THR A 363 -2.21 12.21 2.17
CA THR A 363 -1.19 13.00 2.87
C THR A 363 0.09 12.16 2.99
N LEU A 364 1.24 12.70 2.59
CA LEU A 364 2.54 12.05 2.84
C LEU A 364 2.84 12.13 4.33
N MET A 365 3.01 10.96 4.94
CA MET A 365 3.14 10.77 6.37
C MET A 365 4.35 9.90 6.67
N ARG A 366 4.98 10.14 7.82
CA ARG A 366 6.05 9.29 8.38
C ARG A 366 5.59 8.57 9.64
N VAL A 367 6.18 7.42 9.95
CA VAL A 367 6.00 6.74 11.24
C VAL A 367 6.18 7.71 12.39
N GLY A 368 5.28 7.67 13.38
CA GLY A 368 5.39 8.45 14.61
C GLY A 368 4.72 9.82 14.60
N TRP A 369 4.49 10.43 13.43
CA TRP A 369 3.70 11.67 13.33
C TRP A 369 2.27 11.47 13.82
N SER A 370 1.65 12.51 14.41
CA SER A 370 0.28 12.45 14.92
C SER A 370 -0.70 11.97 13.85
N THR A 371 -1.74 11.23 14.26
CA THR A 371 -2.94 11.01 13.44
C THR A 371 -4.23 11.50 14.09
N GLY A 372 -4.14 11.94 15.35
CA GLY A 372 -5.28 12.30 16.19
C GLY A 372 -5.00 12.01 17.66
N THR A 373 -5.92 12.41 18.51
CA THR A 373 -5.86 12.17 19.97
C THR A 373 -7.22 11.74 20.52
N THR A 374 -7.25 11.24 21.74
CA THR A 374 -8.51 10.95 22.45
C THR A 374 -9.10 12.24 23.04
N PRO A 375 -10.42 12.47 22.88
CA PRO A 375 -11.09 13.69 23.33
C PRO A 375 -11.31 13.79 24.85
#